data_AF-A0A7S1M980-F1
#
_entry.id   AF-A0A7S1M980-F1
#
_cell.length_a   1.000
_cell.length_b   1.000
_cell.length_c   1.000
_cell.angle_alpha   90.00
_cell.angle_beta   90.00
_cell.angle_gamma   90.00
#
_symmetry.space_group_name_H-M   'P 1'
#
loop_
_entity.id
_entity.type
_entity.pdbx_description
1 polymer ?
#
loop_
_entity_poly.entity_id
_entity_poly.type
_entity_poly.pdbx_seq_one_letter_code
_entity_poly.pdbx_strand_id
1 'polypeptide(L)'
;KEWEERQKTRQQEMAAVSKALEVLSGDDAHDLFTRTFTPAFIQKESTEQSDRREKASQLLSAMAKKTNNPRLATLAYQVRLDAFTRVKKAIDDMIAQLLKEKADEIKHKDFCVDEFNQNQLQTEKKERAKQDLIAKIEDLELTIKTLAEEIDNLKKQIAEMQVQMKRAGADREKENKEFQATVADQRETQKLLQAALGALGDFYGKKA
;
A
#
# COMPACT_ATOMS: atom_id res chain seq x y z
N LYS A 1 -73.25 15.89 -24.89
CA LYS A 1 -74.49 15.31 -24.35
C LYS A 1 -74.21 14.30 -23.23
N GLU A 2 -73.64 13.11 -23.48
CA GLU A 2 -73.34 12.14 -22.40
C GLU A 2 -72.41 12.65 -21.29
N TRP A 3 -71.42 13.50 -21.61
CA TRP A 3 -70.48 14.01 -20.63
C TRP A 3 -71.10 15.07 -19.70
N GLU A 4 -71.97 15.93 -20.22
CA GLU A 4 -72.69 16.95 -19.44
C GLU A 4 -73.71 16.30 -18.49
N GLU A 5 -74.39 15.25 -18.94
CA GLU A 5 -75.30 14.48 -18.07
C GLU A 5 -74.55 13.83 -16.91
N ARG A 6 -73.39 13.21 -17.14
CA ARG A 6 -72.57 12.64 -16.06
C ARG A 6 -72.05 13.71 -15.09
N GLN A 7 -71.71 14.91 -15.56
CA GLN A 7 -71.29 16.01 -14.67
C GLN A 7 -72.45 16.47 -13.77
N LYS A 8 -73.65 16.58 -14.34
CA LYS A 8 -74.85 16.97 -13.60
C LYS A 8 -75.25 15.91 -12.57
N THR A 9 -75.24 14.63 -12.94
CA THR A 9 -75.52 13.53 -12.00
C THR A 9 -74.49 13.49 -10.86
N ARG A 10 -73.22 13.74 -11.15
CA ARG A 10 -72.16 13.77 -10.13
C ARG A 10 -72.33 14.94 -9.15
N GLN A 11 -72.73 16.12 -9.63
CA GLN A 11 -73.07 17.25 -8.74
C GLN A 11 -74.28 16.94 -7.85
N GLN A 12 -75.29 16.26 -8.39
CA GLN A 12 -76.46 15.83 -7.62
C GLN A 12 -76.10 14.77 -6.58
N GLU A 13 -75.23 13.80 -6.90
CA GLU A 13 -74.68 12.85 -5.93
C GLU A 13 -73.87 13.54 -4.83
N MET A 14 -73.00 14.49 -5.18
CA MET A 14 -72.22 15.23 -4.19
C MET A 14 -73.13 16.03 -3.23
N ALA A 15 -74.19 16.66 -3.75
CA ALA A 15 -75.17 17.35 -2.91
C ALA A 15 -75.94 16.39 -2.00
N ALA A 16 -76.31 15.20 -2.51
CA ALA A 16 -76.97 14.16 -1.72
C ALA A 16 -76.07 13.61 -0.61
N VAL A 17 -74.79 13.35 -0.90
CA VAL A 17 -73.79 12.90 0.09
C VAL A 17 -73.53 13.96 1.15
N SER A 18 -73.43 15.24 0.76
CA SER A 18 -73.27 16.33 1.73
C SER A 18 -74.46 16.43 2.68
N LYS A 19 -75.68 16.29 2.17
CA LYS A 19 -76.90 16.31 2.98
C LYS A 19 -77.02 15.08 3.89
N ALA A 20 -76.58 13.91 3.42
CA ALA A 20 -76.50 12.72 4.25
C ALA A 20 -75.47 12.87 5.39
N LEU A 21 -74.33 13.51 5.11
CA LEU A 21 -73.32 13.80 6.12
C LEU A 21 -73.87 14.74 7.21
N GLU A 22 -74.60 15.79 6.82
CA GLU A 22 -75.22 16.75 7.73
C GLU A 22 -76.27 16.09 8.64
N VAL A 23 -77.06 15.15 8.11
CA VAL A 23 -78.02 14.36 8.91
C VAL A 23 -77.31 13.41 9.87
N LEU A 24 -76.20 12.80 9.45
CA LEU A 24 -75.40 11.89 10.30
C LEU A 24 -74.58 12.63 11.36
N SER A 25 -74.20 13.89 11.11
CA SER A 25 -73.44 14.74 12.03
C SER A 25 -74.33 15.67 12.87
N GLY A 26 -75.65 15.59 12.72
CA GLY A 26 -76.58 16.33 13.56
C GLY A 26 -76.53 15.81 15.00
N ASP A 27 -76.68 16.71 15.98
CA ASP A 27 -76.61 16.38 17.41
C ASP A 27 -77.57 15.24 17.80
N ASP A 28 -78.78 15.22 17.22
CA ASP A 28 -79.77 14.15 17.44
C ASP A 28 -79.27 12.77 16.97
N ALA A 29 -78.49 12.72 15.89
CA ALA A 29 -77.88 11.48 15.40
C ALA A 29 -76.74 11.05 16.31
N HIS A 30 -75.93 11.98 16.81
CA HIS A 30 -74.86 11.70 17.77
C HIS A 30 -75.39 11.16 19.11
N ASP A 31 -76.49 11.70 19.63
CA ASP A 31 -77.15 11.20 20.84
C ASP A 31 -77.74 9.80 20.63
N LEU A 32 -78.32 9.54 19.45
CA LEU A 32 -78.84 8.22 19.11
C LEU A 32 -77.72 7.17 18.95
N PHE A 33 -76.60 7.54 18.31
CA PHE A 33 -75.43 6.66 18.19
C PHE A 33 -74.79 6.38 19.55
N THR A 34 -74.66 7.39 20.40
CA THR A 34 -74.07 7.24 21.74
C THR A 34 -74.92 6.32 22.63
N ARG A 35 -76.25 6.43 22.56
CA ARG A 35 -77.17 5.56 23.30
C ARG A 35 -77.21 4.12 22.77
N THR A 36 -76.95 3.91 21.48
CA THR A 36 -77.08 2.59 20.83
C THR A 36 -75.74 1.82 20.78
N PHE A 37 -74.61 2.52 20.67
CA PHE A 37 -73.27 1.91 20.56
C PHE A 37 -72.45 1.90 21.85
N THR A 38 -73.00 2.41 22.96
CA THR A 38 -72.35 2.34 24.28
C THR A 38 -73.18 1.51 25.27
N PRO A 39 -73.32 0.19 25.10
CA PRO A 39 -73.76 -0.65 26.20
C PRO A 39 -72.66 -0.63 27.26
N ALA A 40 -72.97 -0.09 28.43
CA ALA A 40 -72.11 -0.07 29.60
C ALA A 40 -71.90 -1.49 30.16
N PHE A 41 -71.09 -2.31 29.48
CA PHE A 41 -70.53 -3.57 30.00
C PHE A 41 -69.26 -3.90 29.20
N ILE A 42 -68.09 -3.41 29.64
CA ILE A 42 -66.81 -4.00 29.26
C ILE A 42 -66.68 -5.30 30.05
N GLN A 43 -67.22 -6.37 29.48
CA GLN A 43 -66.85 -7.73 29.85
C GLN A 43 -65.41 -7.94 29.35
N LYS A 44 -64.42 -7.85 30.24
CA LYS A 44 -63.06 -8.35 29.95
C LYS A 44 -63.17 -9.85 29.82
N GLU A 45 -63.40 -10.32 28.61
CA GLU A 45 -63.18 -11.70 28.24
C GLU A 45 -61.74 -12.04 28.65
N SER A 46 -61.58 -12.93 29.62
CA SER A 46 -60.28 -13.49 29.97
C SER A 46 -59.87 -14.46 28.86
N THR A 47 -59.64 -13.92 27.67
CA THR A 47 -58.83 -14.60 26.67
C THR A 47 -57.48 -14.77 27.36
N GLU A 48 -57.00 -16.00 27.47
CA GLU A 48 -55.60 -16.25 27.82
C GLU A 48 -54.68 -15.70 26.71
N GLN A 49 -54.66 -14.38 26.51
CA GLN A 49 -53.49 -13.67 26.06
C GLN A 49 -52.48 -13.84 27.19
N SER A 50 -51.85 -15.02 27.18
CA SER A 50 -50.88 -15.46 28.16
C SER A 50 -49.92 -14.32 28.41
N ASP A 51 -49.89 -13.77 29.63
CA ASP A 51 -48.99 -12.68 30.07
C ASP A 51 -47.55 -12.89 29.60
N ARG A 52 -47.15 -14.15 29.41
CA ARG A 52 -45.85 -14.56 28.88
C ARG A 52 -45.58 -14.09 27.44
N ARG A 53 -46.59 -14.03 26.56
CA ARG A 53 -46.46 -13.54 25.17
C ARG A 53 -46.28 -12.04 25.13
N GLU A 54 -47.03 -11.31 25.95
CA GLU A 54 -46.87 -9.85 26.06
C GLU A 54 -45.50 -9.50 26.63
N LYS A 55 -45.05 -10.17 27.71
CA LYS A 55 -43.68 -10.03 28.24
C LYS A 55 -42.60 -10.37 27.20
N ALA A 56 -42.77 -11.43 26.41
CA ALA A 56 -41.82 -11.80 25.36
C ALA A 56 -41.75 -10.75 24.23
N SER A 57 -42.89 -10.21 23.80
CA SER A 57 -42.95 -9.13 22.80
C SER A 57 -42.29 -7.84 23.29
N GLN A 58 -42.45 -7.51 24.58
CA GLN A 58 -41.83 -6.33 25.19
C GLN A 58 -40.31 -6.49 25.29
N LEU A 59 -39.84 -7.67 25.68
CA LEU A 59 -38.41 -7.98 25.73
C LEU A 59 -37.77 -7.91 24.34
N LEU A 60 -38.38 -8.56 23.34
CA LEU A 60 -37.89 -8.51 21.96
C LEU A 60 -37.93 -7.10 21.38
N SER A 61 -38.96 -6.30 21.71
CA SER A 61 -39.03 -4.89 21.32
C SER A 61 -37.93 -4.05 21.98
N ALA A 62 -37.65 -4.29 23.26
CA ALA A 62 -36.59 -3.60 23.99
C ALA A 62 -35.21 -3.95 23.42
N MET A 63 -34.98 -5.23 23.11
CA MET A 63 -33.74 -5.68 22.50
C MET A 63 -33.60 -5.17 21.06
N ALA A 64 -34.66 -5.16 20.27
CA ALA A 64 -34.66 -4.60 18.92
C ALA A 64 -34.27 -3.12 18.92
N LYS A 65 -34.76 -2.33 19.89
CA LYS A 65 -34.36 -0.92 20.08
C LYS A 65 -32.90 -0.80 20.51
N LYS A 66 -32.42 -1.69 21.38
CA LYS A 66 -31.04 -1.65 21.88
C LYS A 66 -30.01 -2.05 20.82
N THR A 67 -30.30 -3.07 20.02
CA THR A 67 -29.42 -3.58 18.95
C THR A 67 -29.71 -2.94 17.59
N ASN A 68 -30.70 -2.04 17.53
CA ASN A 68 -31.18 -1.37 16.32
C ASN A 68 -31.47 -2.33 15.15
N ASN A 69 -32.00 -3.52 15.47
CA ASN A 69 -32.19 -4.59 14.48
C ASN A 69 -33.67 -4.66 14.04
N PRO A 70 -33.99 -4.32 12.78
CA PRO A 70 -35.37 -4.29 12.28
C PRO A 70 -36.02 -5.68 12.19
N ARG A 71 -35.24 -6.77 12.09
CA ARG A 71 -35.75 -8.15 12.10
C ARG A 71 -36.23 -8.58 13.48
N LEU A 72 -35.57 -8.11 14.55
CA LEU A 72 -36.03 -8.33 15.93
C LEU A 72 -37.31 -7.55 16.24
N ALA A 73 -37.47 -6.35 15.67
CA ALA A 73 -38.68 -5.54 15.83
C ALA A 73 -39.91 -6.18 15.16
N THR A 74 -39.73 -6.72 13.96
CA THR A 74 -40.80 -7.45 13.24
C THR A 74 -41.19 -8.74 13.95
N LEU A 75 -40.20 -9.46 14.51
CA LEU A 75 -40.44 -10.65 15.31
C LEU A 75 -41.24 -10.35 16.60
N ALA A 76 -40.96 -9.23 17.27
CA ALA A 76 -41.71 -8.79 18.44
C ALA A 76 -43.20 -8.55 18.14
N TYR A 77 -43.51 -8.04 16.94
CA TYR A 77 -44.88 -7.88 16.46
C TYR A 77 -45.55 -9.23 16.15
N GLN A 78 -44.82 -10.16 15.51
CA GLN A 78 -45.31 -11.50 15.20
C GLN A 78 -45.63 -12.35 16.44
N VAL A 79 -44.89 -12.17 17.55
CA VAL A 79 -45.14 -12.85 18.84
C VAL A 79 -46.53 -12.54 19.42
N ARG A 80 -47.06 -11.33 19.15
CA ARG A 80 -48.40 -10.95 19.60
C ARG A 80 -49.52 -11.60 18.77
N LEU A 81 -49.23 -11.95 17.51
CA LEU A 81 -50.24 -12.33 16.52
C LEU A 81 -50.28 -13.83 16.21
N ASP A 82 -49.20 -14.59 16.45
CA ASP A 82 -49.07 -15.95 15.92
C ASP A 82 -48.75 -17.03 16.99
N ALA A 83 -48.93 -18.30 16.61
CA ALA A 83 -48.50 -19.44 17.40
C ALA A 83 -46.98 -19.39 17.61
N PHE A 84 -46.54 -19.44 18.86
CA PHE A 84 -45.16 -19.24 19.32
C PHE A 84 -44.12 -20.16 18.64
N THR A 85 -44.56 -21.20 17.93
CA THR A 85 -43.74 -22.09 17.09
C THR A 85 -43.11 -21.37 15.89
N ARG A 86 -43.82 -20.46 15.21
CA ARG A 86 -43.26 -19.71 14.07
C ARG A 86 -42.20 -18.71 14.52
N VAL A 87 -42.41 -18.10 15.68
CA VAL A 87 -41.45 -17.19 16.31
C VAL A 87 -40.16 -17.92 16.67
N LYS A 88 -40.27 -19.10 17.31
CA LYS A 88 -39.10 -19.93 17.62
C LYS A 88 -38.30 -20.27 16.37
N LYS A 89 -38.96 -20.72 15.31
CA LYS A 89 -38.31 -21.00 14.02
C LYS A 89 -37.60 -19.76 13.44
N ALA A 90 -38.24 -18.58 13.48
CA ALA A 90 -37.63 -17.35 12.99
C ALA A 90 -36.40 -16.92 13.83
N ILE A 91 -36.39 -17.17 15.14
CA ILE A 91 -35.21 -16.96 16.01
C ILE A 91 -34.11 -17.96 15.65
N ASP A 92 -34.43 -19.23 15.48
CA ASP A 92 -33.47 -20.28 15.13
C ASP A 92 -32.85 -20.01 13.75
N ASP A 93 -33.65 -19.59 12.76
CA ASP A 93 -33.19 -19.19 11.43
C ASP A 93 -32.26 -17.95 11.51
N MET A 94 -32.57 -16.98 12.37
CA MET A 94 -31.73 -15.81 12.59
C MET A 94 -30.39 -16.17 13.27
N ILE A 95 -30.41 -17.09 14.24
CA ILE A 95 -29.18 -17.61 14.88
C ILE A 95 -28.33 -18.35 13.84
N ALA A 96 -28.94 -19.19 13.01
CA ALA A 96 -28.23 -19.91 11.95
C ALA A 96 -27.59 -18.96 10.93
N GLN A 97 -28.31 -17.90 10.53
CA GLN A 97 -27.77 -16.85 9.65
C GLN A 97 -26.59 -16.12 10.30
N LEU A 98 -26.72 -15.68 11.57
CA LEU A 98 -25.64 -15.00 12.30
C LEU A 98 -24.41 -15.88 12.49
N LEU A 99 -24.59 -17.19 12.73
CA LEU A 99 -23.47 -18.13 12.83
C LEU A 99 -22.75 -18.30 11.49
N LYS A 100 -23.49 -18.31 10.38
CA LYS A 100 -22.91 -18.36 9.04
C LYS A 100 -22.18 -17.07 8.69
N GLU A 101 -22.79 -15.91 8.90
CA GLU A 101 -22.18 -14.59 8.70
C GLU A 101 -20.90 -14.45 9.52
N LYS A 102 -20.92 -14.86 10.80
CA LYS A 102 -19.73 -14.89 11.65
C LYS A 102 -18.62 -15.76 11.07
N ALA A 103 -18.94 -16.95 10.55
CA ALA A 103 -17.94 -17.85 9.97
C ALA A 103 -17.32 -17.25 8.70
N ASP A 104 -18.12 -16.60 7.87
CA ASP A 104 -17.66 -15.94 6.64
C ASP A 104 -16.84 -14.68 6.95
N GLU A 105 -17.22 -13.88 7.95
CA GLU A 105 -16.44 -12.75 8.45
C GLU A 105 -15.09 -13.18 9.04
N ILE A 106 -15.05 -14.27 9.81
CA ILE A 106 -13.78 -14.81 10.33
C ILE A 106 -12.87 -15.21 9.18
N LYS A 107 -13.37 -15.95 8.20
CA LYS A 107 -12.57 -16.33 7.02
C LYS A 107 -12.06 -15.11 6.26
N HIS A 108 -12.91 -14.10 6.07
CA HIS A 108 -12.50 -12.88 5.38
C HIS A 108 -11.45 -12.10 6.17
N LYS A 109 -11.62 -12.00 7.49
CA LYS A 109 -10.64 -11.36 8.37
C LYS A 109 -9.30 -12.10 8.31
N ASP A 110 -9.31 -13.43 8.43
CA ASP A 110 -8.08 -14.24 8.39
C ASP A 110 -7.37 -14.07 7.04
N PHE A 111 -8.12 -14.10 5.93
CA PHE A 111 -7.59 -13.81 4.60
C PHE A 111 -6.97 -12.41 4.50
N CYS A 112 -7.67 -11.37 4.97
CA CYS A 112 -7.14 -10.00 4.97
C CYS A 112 -5.85 -9.90 5.80
N VAL A 113 -5.83 -10.49 7.00
CA VAL A 113 -4.65 -10.47 7.89
C VAL A 113 -3.47 -11.17 7.22
N ASP A 114 -3.69 -12.34 6.63
CA ASP A 114 -2.63 -13.08 5.93
C ASP A 114 -2.09 -12.32 4.73
N GLU A 115 -2.96 -11.75 3.90
CA GLU A 115 -2.55 -10.92 2.75
C GLU A 115 -1.80 -9.66 3.19
N PHE A 116 -2.25 -8.97 4.25
CA PHE A 116 -1.53 -7.81 4.78
C PHE A 116 -0.14 -8.19 5.29
N ASN A 117 -0.03 -9.30 6.03
CA ASN A 117 1.25 -9.78 6.54
C ASN A 117 2.19 -10.17 5.38
N GLN A 118 1.69 -10.89 4.37
CA GLN A 118 2.47 -11.26 3.20
C GLN A 118 2.93 -10.03 2.41
N ASN A 119 2.02 -9.09 2.16
CA ASN A 119 2.33 -7.86 1.43
C ASN A 119 3.36 -7.01 2.19
N GLN A 120 3.20 -6.86 3.51
CA GLN A 120 4.16 -6.14 4.34
C GLN A 120 5.54 -6.79 4.29
N LEU A 121 5.61 -8.11 4.46
CA LEU A 121 6.87 -8.85 4.40
C LEU A 121 7.54 -8.76 3.02
N GLN A 122 6.77 -8.83 1.94
CA GLN A 122 7.30 -8.64 0.59
C GLN A 122 7.78 -7.21 0.35
N THR A 123 7.04 -6.22 0.86
CA THR A 123 7.40 -4.81 0.76
C THR A 123 8.71 -4.53 1.51
N GLU A 124 8.82 -5.00 2.75
CA GLU A 124 10.06 -4.83 3.54
C GLU A 124 11.25 -5.52 2.89
N LYS A 125 11.07 -6.75 2.36
CA LYS A 125 12.15 -7.45 1.63
C LYS A 125 12.61 -6.67 0.40
N LYS A 126 11.67 -6.16 -0.39
CA LYS A 126 11.98 -5.37 -1.59
C LYS A 126 12.63 -4.04 -1.25
N GLU A 127 12.19 -3.37 -0.17
CA GLU A 127 12.78 -2.11 0.25
C GLU A 127 14.21 -2.31 0.78
N ARG A 128 14.47 -3.37 1.54
CA ARG A 128 15.85 -3.76 1.94
C ARG A 128 16.72 -4.04 0.72
N ALA A 129 16.24 -4.87 -0.21
CA ALA A 129 16.99 -5.17 -1.43
C ALA A 129 17.27 -3.92 -2.27
N LYS A 130 16.31 -2.98 -2.33
CA LYS A 130 16.49 -1.68 -2.97
C LYS A 130 17.57 -0.85 -2.27
N GLN A 131 17.56 -0.78 -0.95
CA GLN A 131 18.59 -0.07 -0.18
C GLN A 131 19.98 -0.67 -0.40
N ASP A 132 20.10 -2.00 -0.37
CA ASP A 132 21.36 -2.72 -0.65
C ASP A 132 21.86 -2.42 -2.07
N LEU A 133 20.95 -2.41 -3.05
CA LEU A 133 21.29 -2.09 -4.44
C LEU A 133 21.73 -0.62 -4.60
N ILE A 134 21.09 0.32 -3.91
CA ILE A 134 21.49 1.74 -3.92
C ILE A 134 22.88 1.90 -3.33
N ALA A 135 23.16 1.31 -2.16
CA ALA A 135 24.48 1.36 -1.56
C ALA A 135 25.56 0.75 -2.47
N LYS A 136 25.23 -0.34 -3.16
CA LYS A 136 26.14 -0.96 -4.15
C LYS A 136 26.37 -0.08 -5.37
N ILE A 137 25.36 0.64 -5.84
CA ILE A 137 25.50 1.60 -6.93
C ILE A 137 26.47 2.71 -6.52
N GLU A 138 26.28 3.29 -5.33
CA GLU A 138 27.15 4.36 -4.82
C GLU A 138 28.61 3.91 -4.67
N ASP A 139 28.85 2.70 -4.13
CA ASP A 139 30.19 2.11 -4.01
C ASP A 139 30.86 1.88 -5.38
N LEU A 140 30.10 1.38 -6.36
CA LEU A 140 30.59 1.20 -7.72
C LEU A 140 30.88 2.52 -8.43
N GLU A 141 30.06 3.55 -8.22
CA GLU A 141 30.30 4.89 -8.77
C GLU A 141 31.58 5.52 -8.20
N LEU A 142 31.82 5.38 -6.89
CA LEU A 142 33.07 5.80 -6.27
C LEU A 142 34.27 5.03 -6.82
N THR A 143 34.15 3.71 -6.95
CA THR A 143 35.20 2.86 -7.52
C THR A 143 35.53 3.26 -8.96
N ILE A 144 34.52 3.51 -9.79
CA ILE A 144 34.70 3.97 -11.17
C ILE A 144 35.45 5.30 -11.19
N LYS A 145 35.08 6.25 -10.32
CA LYS A 145 35.74 7.55 -10.23
C LYS A 145 37.22 7.41 -9.85
N THR A 146 37.53 6.65 -8.81
CA THR A 146 38.91 6.41 -8.37
C THR A 146 39.74 5.75 -9.46
N LEU A 147 39.23 4.70 -10.11
CA LEU A 147 39.93 4.03 -11.21
C LEU A 147 40.15 4.96 -12.40
N ALA A 148 39.20 5.85 -12.71
CA ALA A 148 39.37 6.82 -13.79
C ALA A 148 40.50 7.82 -13.49
N GLU A 149 40.57 8.32 -12.25
CA GLU A 149 41.66 9.21 -11.78
C GLU A 149 43.03 8.50 -11.81
N GLU A 150 43.09 7.24 -11.37
CA GLU A 150 44.30 6.42 -11.42
C GLU A 150 44.76 6.17 -12.85
N ILE A 151 43.85 5.85 -13.77
CA ILE A 151 44.16 5.66 -15.19
C ILE A 151 44.76 6.93 -15.80
N ASP A 152 44.19 8.10 -15.50
CA ASP A 152 44.72 9.39 -16.00
C ASP A 152 46.13 9.67 -15.46
N ASN A 153 46.33 9.44 -14.16
CA ASN A 153 47.65 9.59 -13.53
C ASN A 153 48.69 8.63 -14.11
N LEU A 154 48.35 7.36 -14.28
CA LEU A 154 49.25 6.36 -14.88
C LEU A 154 49.60 6.71 -16.33
N LYS A 155 48.66 7.23 -17.12
CA LYS A 155 48.94 7.71 -18.48
C LYS A 155 49.95 8.85 -18.49
N LYS A 156 49.84 9.81 -17.56
CA LYS A 156 50.81 10.90 -17.41
C LYS A 156 52.19 10.38 -17.03
N GLN A 157 52.26 9.46 -16.05
CA GLN A 157 53.52 8.85 -15.62
C GLN A 157 54.19 8.06 -16.74
N ILE A 158 53.43 7.32 -17.55
CA ILE A 158 53.95 6.61 -18.72
C ILE A 158 54.56 7.59 -19.73
N ALA A 159 53.84 8.67 -20.04
CA ALA A 159 54.33 9.69 -20.98
C ALA A 159 55.62 10.36 -20.47
N GLU A 160 55.66 10.72 -19.19
CA GLU A 160 56.86 11.29 -18.56
C GLU A 160 58.03 10.31 -18.57
N MET A 161 57.78 9.05 -18.20
CA MET A 161 58.81 8.01 -18.18
C MET A 161 59.39 7.75 -19.58
N GLN A 162 58.57 7.78 -20.63
CA GLN A 162 59.05 7.68 -22.01
C GLN A 162 59.96 8.86 -22.40
N VAL A 163 59.66 10.08 -21.94
CA VAL A 163 60.53 11.25 -22.17
C VAL A 163 61.85 11.08 -21.42
N GLN A 164 61.81 10.65 -20.16
CA GLN A 164 63.03 10.42 -19.38
C GLN A 164 63.90 9.31 -19.98
N MET A 165 63.31 8.21 -20.46
CA MET A 165 64.04 7.16 -21.16
C MET A 165 64.74 7.67 -22.43
N LYS A 166 64.07 8.52 -23.22
CA LYS A 166 64.69 9.11 -24.42
C LYS A 166 65.86 10.03 -24.07
N ARG A 167 65.71 10.85 -23.03
CA ARG A 167 66.79 11.74 -22.54
C ARG A 167 67.98 10.93 -22.04
N ALA A 168 67.74 9.97 -21.14
CA ALA A 168 68.78 9.08 -20.63
C ALA A 168 69.49 8.29 -21.75
N GLY A 169 68.76 7.89 -22.80
CA GLY A 169 69.34 7.26 -23.98
C GLY A 169 70.28 8.19 -24.75
N ALA A 170 69.85 9.44 -24.98
CA ALA A 170 70.66 10.44 -25.66
C ALA A 170 71.92 10.82 -24.85
N ASP A 171 71.78 10.98 -23.53
CA ASP A 171 72.89 11.28 -22.63
C ASP A 171 73.91 10.14 -22.62
N ARG A 172 73.46 8.88 -22.51
CA ARG A 172 74.34 7.71 -22.59
C ARG A 172 75.06 7.62 -23.95
N GLU A 173 74.40 7.96 -25.05
CA GLU A 173 75.04 7.98 -26.36
C GLU A 173 76.15 9.04 -26.43
N LYS A 174 75.89 10.24 -25.88
CA LYS A 174 76.86 11.33 -25.80
C LYS A 174 78.06 10.95 -24.92
N GLU A 175 77.81 10.48 -23.71
CA GLU A 175 78.84 10.03 -22.78
C GLU A 175 79.69 8.91 -23.38
N ASN A 176 79.07 7.96 -24.08
CA ASN A 176 79.80 6.89 -24.76
C ASN A 176 80.70 7.41 -25.90
N LYS A 177 80.25 8.42 -26.66
CA LYS A 177 81.09 9.08 -27.68
C LYS A 177 82.29 9.79 -27.05
N GLU A 178 82.07 10.55 -25.98
CA GLU A 178 83.14 11.24 -25.23
C GLU A 178 84.14 10.23 -24.61
N PHE A 179 83.62 9.13 -24.06
CA PHE A 179 84.44 8.03 -23.54
C PHE A 179 85.31 7.40 -24.64
N GLN A 180 84.75 7.10 -25.82
CA GLN A 180 85.51 6.54 -26.94
C GLN A 180 86.62 7.48 -27.40
N ALA A 181 86.35 8.78 -27.50
CA ALA A 181 87.36 9.79 -27.84
C ALA A 181 88.49 9.83 -26.79
N THR A 182 88.12 9.88 -25.51
CA THR A 182 89.07 9.89 -24.39
C THR A 182 89.97 8.64 -24.39
N VAL A 183 89.40 7.46 -24.64
CA VAL A 183 90.17 6.22 -24.72
C VAL A 183 91.12 6.22 -25.92
N ALA A 184 90.70 6.77 -27.07
CA ALA A 184 91.57 6.90 -28.23
C ALA A 184 92.76 7.84 -27.93
N ASP A 185 92.50 9.03 -27.37
CA ASP A 185 93.53 9.99 -26.98
C ASP A 185 94.51 9.42 -25.95
N GLN A 186 93.99 8.67 -24.97
CA GLN A 186 94.82 7.99 -23.97
C GLN A 186 95.73 6.92 -24.59
N ARG A 187 95.23 6.15 -25.57
CA ARG A 187 96.05 5.15 -26.30
C ARG A 187 97.15 5.81 -27.11
N GLU A 188 96.86 6.92 -27.80
CA GLU A 188 97.88 7.67 -28.53
C GLU A 188 98.91 8.29 -27.58
N THR A 189 98.48 8.81 -26.42
CA THR A 189 99.38 9.31 -25.37
C THR A 189 100.29 8.20 -24.84
N GLN A 190 99.77 6.99 -24.60
CA GLN A 190 100.58 5.84 -24.19
C GLN A 190 101.65 5.48 -25.22
N LYS A 191 101.31 5.49 -26.52
CA LYS A 191 102.29 5.26 -27.60
C LYS A 191 103.36 6.35 -27.62
N LEU A 192 102.98 7.62 -27.47
CA LEU A 192 103.92 8.73 -27.41
C LEU A 192 104.88 8.60 -26.22
N LEU A 193 104.36 8.26 -25.04
CA LEU A 193 105.16 8.02 -23.84
C LEU A 193 106.10 6.82 -24.02
N GLN A 194 105.67 5.74 -24.67
CA GLN A 194 106.53 4.61 -25.03
C GLN A 194 107.63 5.00 -26.01
N ALA A 195 107.32 5.81 -27.02
CA ALA A 195 108.32 6.33 -27.96
C ALA A 195 109.34 7.24 -27.26
N ALA A 196 108.90 8.11 -26.34
CA ALA A 196 109.77 8.95 -25.53
C ALA A 196 110.65 8.12 -24.59
N LEU A 197 110.08 7.11 -23.93
CA LEU A 197 110.84 6.14 -23.12
C LEU A 197 111.87 5.38 -23.97
N GLY A 198 111.53 5.00 -25.20
CA GLY A 198 112.45 4.39 -26.15
C GLY A 198 113.62 5.32 -26.48
N ALA A 199 113.34 6.57 -26.84
CA ALA A 199 114.38 7.57 -27.14
C ALA A 199 115.29 7.86 -25.93
N LEU A 200 114.71 7.99 -24.73
CA LEU A 200 115.49 8.13 -23.49
C LEU A 200 116.30 6.86 -23.20
N GLY A 201 115.72 5.68 -23.41
CA GLY A 201 116.41 4.39 -23.29
C GLY A 201 117.59 4.24 -24.25
N ASP A 202 117.44 4.68 -25.50
CA ASP A 202 118.52 4.67 -26.50
C ASP A 202 119.67 5.62 -26.14
N PHE A 203 119.35 6.76 -25.52
CA PHE A 203 120.35 7.74 -25.07
C PHE A 203 121.06 7.30 -23.77
N TYR A 204 120.30 6.89 -22.74
CA TYR A 204 120.83 6.51 -21.42
C TYR A 204 121.31 5.05 -21.34
N GLY A 205 120.81 4.17 -22.22
CA GLY A 205 121.24 2.77 -22.35
C GLY A 205 122.56 2.62 -23.10
N LYS A 206 122.97 3.63 -23.86
CA LYS A 206 124.38 3.81 -24.24
C LYS A 206 125.15 4.23 -23.00
N LYS A 207 125.75 3.27 -22.30
CA LYS A 207 126.85 3.58 -21.38
C LYS A 207 127.95 4.34 -22.14
N ALA A 208 128.57 5.29 -21.44
CA ALA A 208 129.87 5.85 -21.76
C ALA A 208 130.89 4.77 -22.15
#